data_AF-A0AAV3IZG3-F1
#
_entry.id   AF-A0AAV3IZG3-F1
#
_cell.length_a   1.000
_cell.length_b   1.000
_cell.length_c   1.000
_cell.angle_alpha   90.00
_cell.angle_beta   90.00
_cell.angle_gamma   90.00
#
_symmetry.space_group_name_H-M   'P 1'
#
loop_
_entity.id
_entity.type
_entity.pdbx_description
1 polymer ?
#
loop_
_entity_poly.entity_id
_entity_poly.type
_entity_poly.pdbx_seq_one_letter_code
_entity_poly.pdbx_strand_id
1 'polypeptide(L)'
;MSADYNSGSLVNAGKTISEQNINRIIQHSKKYQLKPSFLIAQMFIESHWGDPNISIVGSIDNNWSGISEPFTAPPDLGIRIRRGSAKPTNEGGYYVHFNTLDDYFSAYAFLLSNRNGIYKVEGKSTIEDFCKGLFRVGGAKADYAASGYQHYLSMLVPTYNAIKKQNPNKLEAIDTSTITNERNEFGMFIYYQPQASGTANDIYGVWGNKRFHLNNMDKVGHFKNMVKGATGIDCKEYQWERGSEQIKTVESFTELQKTVI
;
A
#
# COMPACT_ATOMS: atom_id res chain seq x y z
N MET A 1 15.58 12.73 9.99
CA MET A 1 15.89 11.77 8.92
C MET A 1 14.75 10.75 8.88
N SER A 2 13.87 10.85 7.89
CA SER A 2 12.72 9.97 7.66
C SER A 2 13.12 9.03 6.54
N ALA A 3 13.26 7.73 6.82
CA ALA A 3 13.69 6.76 5.81
C ALA A 3 12.50 5.96 5.33
N ASP A 4 12.21 6.09 4.04
CA ASP A 4 11.36 5.16 3.30
C ASP A 4 11.85 3.72 3.52
N TYR A 5 10.92 2.78 3.69
CA TYR A 5 11.30 1.36 3.75
C TYR A 5 11.91 0.91 2.41
N ASN A 6 13.18 0.54 2.45
CA ASN A 6 14.01 0.15 1.30
C ASN A 6 14.82 -1.14 1.54
N SER A 7 14.38 -1.97 2.49
CA SER A 7 15.08 -3.20 2.88
C SER A 7 14.60 -4.45 2.11
N GLY A 8 13.95 -4.28 0.97
CA GLY A 8 13.49 -5.35 0.09
C GLY A 8 12.26 -6.09 0.62
N SER A 9 11.99 -7.26 0.06
CA SER A 9 10.85 -8.09 0.43
C SER A 9 10.95 -8.67 1.85
N LEU A 10 9.81 -9.14 2.37
CA LEU A 10 9.78 -10.07 3.51
C LEU A 10 9.50 -11.49 3.02
N VAL A 11 10.02 -12.47 3.75
CA VAL A 11 9.74 -13.90 3.52
C VAL A 11 9.15 -14.57 4.75
N ASN A 12 8.23 -15.50 4.57
CA ASN A 12 7.77 -16.38 5.65
C ASN A 12 7.21 -17.68 5.07
N ALA A 13 7.67 -18.83 5.59
CA ALA A 13 7.21 -20.16 5.16
C ALA A 13 7.20 -20.36 3.63
N GLY A 14 8.27 -19.89 2.95
CA GLY A 14 8.41 -19.99 1.49
C GLY A 14 7.59 -18.99 0.67
N LYS A 15 6.87 -18.07 1.32
CA LYS A 15 6.08 -17.01 0.67
C LYS A 15 6.76 -15.66 0.81
N THR A 16 6.45 -14.74 -0.10
CA THR A 16 7.12 -13.44 -0.21
C THR A 16 6.13 -12.30 -0.41
N ILE A 17 6.31 -11.19 0.31
CA ILE A 17 5.64 -9.91 0.04
C ILE A 17 6.67 -8.91 -0.47
N SER A 18 6.33 -8.23 -1.57
CA SER A 18 7.21 -7.26 -2.22
C SER A 18 7.39 -5.99 -1.38
N GLU A 19 8.55 -5.33 -1.56
CA GLU A 19 8.82 -4.01 -0.97
C GLU A 19 7.74 -2.97 -1.34
N GLN A 20 7.22 -3.04 -2.57
CA GLN A 20 6.17 -2.14 -3.04
C GLN A 20 4.89 -2.29 -2.21
N ASN A 21 4.46 -3.54 -1.93
CA ASN A 21 3.27 -3.78 -1.12
C ASN A 21 3.51 -3.44 0.35
N ILE A 22 4.72 -3.65 0.88
CA ILE A 22 5.08 -3.20 2.24
C ILE A 22 4.95 -1.67 2.34
N ASN A 23 5.46 -0.94 1.36
CA ASN A 23 5.35 0.53 1.33
C ASN A 23 3.89 1.00 1.26
N ARG A 24 3.02 0.32 0.47
CA ARG A 24 1.57 0.61 0.46
C ARG A 24 0.93 0.36 1.83
N ILE A 25 1.29 -0.74 2.51
CA ILE A 25 0.80 -1.01 3.87
C ILE A 25 1.25 0.09 4.83
N ILE A 26 2.52 0.51 4.80
CA ILE A 26 3.03 1.62 5.62
C ILE A 26 2.21 2.90 5.37
N GLN A 27 2.00 3.26 4.11
CA GLN A 27 1.28 4.47 3.71
C GLN A 27 -0.16 4.51 4.24
N HIS A 28 -0.90 3.40 4.18
CA HIS A 28 -2.30 3.38 4.59
C HIS A 28 -2.47 3.13 6.08
N SER A 29 -1.64 2.29 6.70
CA SER A 29 -1.72 1.96 8.13
C SER A 29 -1.39 3.15 9.03
N LYS A 30 -0.32 3.89 8.71
CA LYS A 30 0.15 4.98 9.58
C LYS A 30 -0.80 6.17 9.63
N LYS A 31 -1.64 6.39 8.60
CA LYS A 31 -2.72 7.40 8.63
C LYS A 31 -3.66 7.22 9.82
N TYR A 32 -3.80 5.98 10.29
CA TYR A 32 -4.67 5.58 11.39
C TYR A 32 -3.89 5.13 12.63
N GLN A 33 -2.60 5.49 12.74
CA GLN A 33 -1.74 5.06 13.85
C GLN A 33 -1.72 3.52 14.05
N LEU A 34 -1.92 2.77 12.98
CA LEU A 34 -1.82 1.32 12.98
C LEU A 34 -0.36 0.92 12.77
N LYS A 35 0.07 -0.15 13.43
CA LYS A 35 1.43 -0.67 13.29
C LYS A 35 1.55 -1.50 12.00
N PRO A 36 2.33 -1.09 10.99
CA PRO A 36 2.32 -1.77 9.69
C PRO A 36 2.79 -3.23 9.78
N SER A 37 3.76 -3.54 10.65
CA SER A 37 4.22 -4.92 10.86
C SER A 37 3.12 -5.86 11.37
N PHE A 38 2.16 -5.36 12.15
CA PHE A 38 1.05 -6.15 12.67
C PHE A 38 0.05 -6.50 11.57
N LEU A 39 -0.25 -5.53 10.69
CA LEU A 39 -1.09 -5.77 9.51
C LEU A 39 -0.44 -6.78 8.57
N ILE A 40 0.88 -6.70 8.36
CA ILE A 40 1.63 -7.67 7.54
C ILE A 40 1.50 -9.09 8.09
N ALA A 41 1.62 -9.28 9.41
CA ALA A 41 1.46 -10.59 10.03
C ALA A 41 0.02 -11.10 9.92
N GLN A 42 -0.96 -10.21 10.09
CA GLN A 42 -2.38 -10.54 9.95
C GLN A 42 -2.71 -10.99 8.52
N MET A 43 -2.29 -10.22 7.50
CA MET A 43 -2.49 -10.57 6.08
C MET A 43 -1.77 -11.87 5.69
N PHE A 44 -0.69 -12.24 6.39
CA PHE A 44 -0.06 -13.54 6.17
C PHE A 44 -0.98 -14.68 6.59
N ILE A 45 -1.63 -14.57 7.75
CA ILE A 45 -2.57 -15.59 8.23
C ILE A 45 -3.75 -15.73 7.28
N GLU A 46 -4.29 -14.61 6.83
CA GLU A 46 -5.52 -14.61 6.04
C GLU A 46 -5.32 -15.13 4.61
N SER A 47 -4.18 -14.84 3.98
CA SER A 47 -3.99 -15.14 2.55
C SER A 47 -2.57 -15.44 2.12
N HIS A 48 -1.63 -15.54 3.06
CA HIS A 48 -0.20 -15.64 2.77
C HIS A 48 0.28 -14.51 1.85
N TRP A 49 -0.18 -13.28 2.13
CA TRP A 49 0.05 -12.10 1.30
C TRP A 49 -0.49 -12.25 -0.13
N GLY A 50 -1.68 -12.83 -0.26
CA GLY A 50 -2.37 -13.02 -1.53
C GLY A 50 -1.75 -14.06 -2.46
N ASP A 51 -1.06 -15.07 -1.91
CA ASP A 51 -0.45 -16.11 -2.74
C ASP A 51 -1.52 -16.83 -3.57
N PRO A 52 -1.41 -16.87 -4.91
CA PRO A 52 -2.47 -17.38 -5.78
C PRO A 52 -2.72 -18.88 -5.65
N ASN A 53 -1.76 -19.64 -5.10
CA ASN A 53 -1.93 -21.08 -4.86
C ASN A 53 -2.60 -21.38 -3.53
N ILE A 54 -2.80 -20.36 -2.67
CA ILE A 54 -3.41 -20.51 -1.35
C ILE A 54 -4.70 -19.71 -1.25
N SER A 55 -4.72 -18.49 -1.75
CA SER A 55 -5.84 -17.56 -1.60
C SER A 55 -6.37 -17.12 -2.96
N ILE A 56 -7.45 -17.76 -3.38
CA ILE A 56 -8.22 -17.33 -4.56
C ILE A 56 -8.75 -15.91 -4.33
N VAL A 57 -9.27 -15.61 -3.15
CA VAL A 57 -9.81 -14.28 -2.79
C VAL A 57 -8.70 -13.22 -2.80
N GLY A 58 -7.53 -13.54 -2.23
CA GLY A 58 -6.40 -12.61 -2.22
C GLY A 58 -5.84 -12.29 -3.62
N SER A 59 -5.86 -13.28 -4.52
CA SER A 59 -5.28 -13.15 -5.86
C SER A 59 -6.26 -12.65 -6.92
N ILE A 60 -7.52 -13.09 -6.90
CA ILE A 60 -8.55 -12.68 -7.87
C ILE A 60 -9.23 -11.38 -7.44
N ASP A 61 -9.51 -11.23 -6.15
CA ASP A 61 -10.32 -10.12 -5.64
C ASP A 61 -9.51 -8.98 -5.03
N ASN A 62 -8.18 -9.06 -5.10
CA ASN A 62 -7.26 -8.15 -4.40
C ASN A 62 -7.60 -8.02 -2.90
N ASN A 63 -8.16 -9.06 -2.29
CA ASN A 63 -8.74 -8.99 -0.95
C ASN A 63 -7.99 -9.92 0.01
N TRP A 64 -6.88 -9.45 0.55
CA TRP A 64 -5.95 -10.29 1.32
C TRP A 64 -6.42 -10.63 2.73
N SER A 65 -7.55 -10.08 3.18
CA SER A 65 -8.14 -10.32 4.50
C SER A 65 -9.55 -10.91 4.46
N GLY A 66 -10.10 -11.18 3.27
CA GLY A 66 -11.42 -11.80 3.13
C GLY A 66 -12.59 -10.88 3.52
N ILE A 67 -12.49 -9.57 3.28
CA ILE A 67 -13.59 -8.61 3.54
C ILE A 67 -14.83 -9.07 2.77
N SER A 68 -15.93 -9.32 3.49
CA SER A 68 -17.20 -9.80 2.94
C SER A 68 -18.15 -8.65 2.59
N GLU A 69 -19.07 -8.87 1.64
CA GLU A 69 -20.23 -8.01 1.46
C GLU A 69 -21.24 -8.18 2.62
N PRO A 70 -21.95 -7.11 3.02
CA PRO A 70 -21.79 -5.73 2.56
C PRO A 70 -20.59 -5.05 3.23
N PHE A 71 -19.78 -4.33 2.44
CA PHE A 71 -18.74 -3.44 2.93
C PHE A 71 -18.95 -2.06 2.31
N THR A 72 -18.78 -1.02 3.11
CA THR A 72 -18.85 0.37 2.64
C THR A 72 -17.66 1.14 3.17
N ALA A 73 -17.07 1.95 2.29
CA ALA A 73 -16.00 2.86 2.62
C ALA A 73 -16.47 4.31 2.37
N PRO A 74 -16.02 5.29 3.18
CA PRO A 74 -16.28 6.70 2.95
C PRO A 74 -15.81 7.15 1.55
N PRO A 75 -16.57 8.00 0.84
CA PRO A 75 -16.23 8.43 -0.52
C PRO A 75 -14.86 9.11 -0.66
N ASP A 76 -14.39 9.79 0.40
CA ASP A 76 -13.10 10.49 0.41
C ASP A 76 -11.89 9.54 0.34
N LEU A 77 -12.08 8.23 0.59
CA LEU A 77 -11.03 7.25 0.38
C LEU A 77 -10.83 6.90 -1.10
N GLY A 78 -11.77 7.27 -1.98
CA GLY A 78 -11.66 7.02 -3.43
C GLY A 78 -11.64 5.55 -3.83
N ILE A 79 -11.95 4.64 -2.90
CA ILE A 79 -11.84 3.18 -3.08
C ILE A 79 -12.87 2.69 -4.08
N ARG A 80 -12.42 1.90 -5.05
CA ARG A 80 -13.30 1.24 -6.03
C ARG A 80 -13.51 -0.24 -5.69
N ILE A 81 -14.77 -0.61 -5.44
CA ILE A 81 -15.18 -1.97 -5.11
C ILE A 81 -16.33 -2.46 -5.99
N ARG A 82 -16.37 -3.77 -6.19
CA ARG A 82 -17.52 -4.50 -6.76
C ARG A 82 -17.67 -5.84 -6.05
N ARG A 83 -18.71 -6.60 -6.39
CA ARG A 83 -18.87 -7.98 -5.95
C ARG A 83 -17.74 -8.87 -6.47
N GLY A 84 -17.13 -9.62 -5.56
CA GLY A 84 -16.07 -10.58 -5.86
C GLY A 84 -16.54 -12.03 -5.82
N SER A 85 -15.62 -12.93 -5.49
CA SER A 85 -15.86 -14.37 -5.43
C SER A 85 -16.95 -14.73 -4.41
N ALA A 86 -17.70 -15.79 -4.70
CA ALA A 86 -18.67 -16.34 -3.76
C ALA A 86 -17.95 -16.90 -2.52
N LYS A 87 -18.56 -16.73 -1.36
CA LYS A 87 -18.12 -17.40 -0.13
C LYS A 87 -18.45 -18.90 -0.19
N PRO A 88 -17.81 -19.75 0.65
CA PRO A 88 -18.20 -21.14 0.79
C PRO A 88 -19.72 -21.28 0.98
N THR A 89 -20.31 -22.31 0.36
CA THR A 89 -21.78 -22.48 0.28
C THR A 89 -22.45 -22.48 1.65
N ASN A 90 -21.76 -22.98 2.68
CA ASN A 90 -22.23 -23.03 4.07
C ASN A 90 -22.21 -21.66 4.79
N GLU A 91 -21.46 -20.68 4.29
CA GLU A 91 -21.44 -19.32 4.83
C GLU A 91 -22.41 -18.38 4.10
N GLY A 92 -22.61 -18.60 2.81
CA GLY A 92 -23.40 -17.74 1.95
C GLY A 92 -22.79 -16.34 1.73
N GLY A 93 -23.24 -15.65 0.69
CA GLY A 93 -22.76 -14.30 0.35
C GLY A 93 -21.51 -14.26 -0.52
N TYR A 94 -20.90 -13.07 -0.62
CA TYR A 94 -19.78 -12.79 -1.51
C TYR A 94 -18.68 -12.03 -0.77
N TYR A 95 -17.45 -12.19 -1.24
CA TYR A 95 -16.34 -11.31 -0.89
C TYR A 95 -16.42 -10.01 -1.69
N VAL A 96 -15.75 -8.98 -1.19
CA VAL A 96 -15.51 -7.74 -1.92
C VAL A 96 -14.36 -7.95 -2.90
N HIS A 97 -14.53 -7.46 -4.14
CA HIS A 97 -13.46 -7.30 -5.11
C HIS A 97 -12.98 -5.85 -5.13
N PHE A 98 -11.70 -5.64 -4.84
CA PHE A 98 -11.05 -4.34 -4.95
C PHE A 98 -10.42 -4.19 -6.34
N ASN A 99 -10.60 -3.01 -6.95
CA ASN A 99 -10.05 -2.76 -8.29
C ASN A 99 -8.51 -2.84 -8.33
N THR A 100 -7.85 -2.48 -7.23
CA THR A 100 -6.40 -2.62 -7.05
C THR A 100 -6.05 -3.10 -5.64
N LEU A 101 -4.81 -3.55 -5.44
CA LEU A 101 -4.29 -3.80 -4.09
C LEU A 101 -4.19 -2.51 -3.25
N ASP A 102 -4.04 -1.34 -3.88
CA ASP A 102 -4.01 -0.08 -3.14
C ASP A 102 -5.38 0.27 -2.56
N ASP A 103 -6.45 0.06 -3.34
CA ASP A 103 -7.84 0.14 -2.88
C ASP A 103 -8.06 -0.76 -1.65
N TYR A 104 -7.55 -1.99 -1.71
CA TYR A 104 -7.59 -2.92 -0.58
C TYR A 104 -6.82 -2.44 0.64
N PHE A 105 -5.57 -2.01 0.50
CA PHE A 105 -4.78 -1.55 1.64
C PHE A 105 -5.40 -0.32 2.31
N SER A 106 -5.97 0.60 1.51
CA SER A 106 -6.75 1.75 1.99
C SER A 106 -8.00 1.29 2.75
N ALA A 107 -8.77 0.36 2.16
CA ALA A 107 -9.99 -0.18 2.76
C ALA A 107 -9.72 -0.93 4.06
N TYR A 108 -8.69 -1.75 4.10
CA TYR A 108 -8.34 -2.57 5.25
C TYR A 108 -7.81 -1.73 6.41
N ALA A 109 -6.97 -0.73 6.13
CA ALA A 109 -6.53 0.22 7.14
C ALA A 109 -7.73 1.01 7.71
N PHE A 110 -8.67 1.44 6.85
CA PHE A 110 -9.93 2.05 7.30
C PHE A 110 -10.75 1.09 8.16
N LEU A 111 -10.95 -0.16 7.75
CA LEU A 111 -11.71 -1.16 8.51
C LEU A 111 -11.18 -1.31 9.95
N LEU A 112 -9.87 -1.34 10.11
CA LEU A 112 -9.20 -1.47 11.41
C LEU A 112 -9.16 -0.17 12.24
N SER A 113 -9.43 0.97 11.60
CA SER A 113 -9.35 2.29 12.23
C SER A 113 -10.50 2.57 13.20
N ASN A 114 -10.26 3.48 14.14
CA ASN A 114 -11.28 4.11 14.96
C ASN A 114 -12.28 4.92 14.13
N ARG A 115 -11.87 5.39 12.94
CA ARG A 115 -12.77 6.08 11.99
C ARG A 115 -13.90 5.16 11.51
N ASN A 116 -13.61 3.89 11.27
CA ASN A 116 -14.65 2.88 11.05
C ASN A 116 -15.33 2.49 12.37
N GLY A 117 -14.54 2.30 13.42
CA GLY A 117 -15.03 2.20 14.80
C GLY A 117 -15.52 0.81 15.22
N ILE A 118 -15.22 -0.23 14.44
CA ILE A 118 -15.49 -1.63 14.83
C ILE A 118 -14.40 -2.15 15.77
N TYR A 119 -13.12 -1.99 15.40
CA TYR A 119 -11.98 -2.56 16.13
C TYR A 119 -11.28 -1.52 17.01
N LYS A 120 -10.45 -2.00 17.95
CA LYS A 120 -9.72 -1.19 18.96
C LYS A 120 -8.22 -1.40 18.89
N VAL A 121 -7.66 -1.25 17.69
CA VAL A 121 -6.27 -1.60 17.37
C VAL A 121 -5.36 -0.41 17.06
N GLU A 122 -5.90 0.79 16.88
CA GLU A 122 -5.09 2.00 16.73
C GLU A 122 -4.20 2.25 17.97
N GLY A 123 -2.95 2.63 17.73
CA GLY A 123 -1.99 2.98 18.78
C GLY A 123 -1.47 1.81 19.62
N LYS A 124 -1.83 0.55 19.32
CA LYS A 124 -1.31 -0.61 20.04
C LYS A 124 0.17 -0.85 19.73
N SER A 125 0.97 -1.06 20.77
CA SER A 125 2.43 -1.21 20.68
C SER A 125 2.90 -2.67 20.65
N THR A 126 2.07 -3.61 21.10
CA THR A 126 2.35 -5.06 21.14
C THR A 126 1.41 -5.82 20.20
N ILE A 127 1.87 -6.96 19.67
CA ILE A 127 1.07 -7.79 18.75
C ILE A 127 -0.10 -8.45 19.49
N GLU A 128 0.06 -8.71 20.80
CA GLU A 128 -0.95 -9.25 21.69
C GLU A 128 -2.09 -8.24 21.94
N ASP A 129 -1.76 -6.98 22.24
CA ASP A 129 -2.78 -5.93 22.43
C ASP A 129 -3.49 -5.59 21.13
N PHE A 130 -2.75 -5.60 20.01
CA PHE A 130 -3.33 -5.52 18.68
C PHE A 130 -4.32 -6.66 18.45
N CYS A 131 -3.92 -7.92 18.70
CA CYS A 131 -4.78 -9.07 18.57
C CYS A 131 -6.04 -8.93 19.43
N LYS A 132 -5.87 -8.58 20.72
CA LYS A 132 -6.98 -8.40 21.64
C LYS A 132 -7.98 -7.35 21.14
N GLY A 133 -7.48 -6.24 20.59
CA GLY A 133 -8.30 -5.17 20.02
C GLY A 133 -9.10 -5.54 18.75
N LEU A 134 -8.81 -6.69 18.12
CA LEU A 134 -9.61 -7.24 17.03
C LEU A 134 -10.87 -7.99 17.52
N PHE A 135 -11.01 -8.21 18.83
CA PHE A 135 -12.09 -9.01 19.40
C PHE A 135 -12.85 -8.25 20.49
N ARG A 136 -14.06 -8.70 20.79
CA ARG A 136 -14.92 -8.10 21.83
C ARG A 136 -14.24 -8.05 23.20
N VAL A 137 -13.39 -9.04 23.51
CA VAL A 137 -12.59 -9.08 24.74
C VAL A 137 -11.59 -7.91 24.87
N GLY A 138 -11.22 -7.27 23.75
CA GLY A 138 -10.43 -6.03 23.73
C GLY A 138 -11.25 -4.77 23.44
N GLY A 139 -12.58 -4.86 23.46
CA GLY A 139 -13.49 -3.73 23.25
C GLY A 139 -13.91 -3.49 21.80
N ALA A 140 -13.63 -4.41 20.88
CA ALA A 140 -14.22 -4.34 19.54
C ALA A 140 -15.74 -4.54 19.58
N LYS A 141 -16.47 -3.99 18.61
CA LYS A 141 -17.92 -4.18 18.46
C LYS A 141 -18.26 -5.59 17.95
N ALA A 142 -17.35 -6.18 17.18
CA ALA A 142 -17.47 -7.51 16.61
C ALA A 142 -16.14 -8.25 16.72
N ASP A 143 -16.20 -9.57 16.72
CA ASP A 143 -15.02 -10.42 16.66
C ASP A 143 -14.53 -10.51 15.22
N TYR A 144 -13.25 -10.25 15.00
CA TYR A 144 -12.64 -10.26 13.67
C TYR A 144 -12.73 -11.62 12.98
N ALA A 145 -12.57 -12.70 13.74
CA ALA A 145 -12.64 -14.07 13.24
C ALA A 145 -13.60 -14.94 14.07
N ALA A 146 -14.38 -15.79 13.40
CA ALA A 146 -15.32 -16.70 14.04
C ALA A 146 -14.63 -17.75 14.96
N SER A 147 -13.35 -18.04 14.72
CA SER A 147 -12.53 -18.92 15.56
C SER A 147 -12.25 -18.35 16.95
N GLY A 148 -12.49 -17.05 17.17
CA GLY A 148 -12.37 -16.39 18.45
C GLY A 148 -10.95 -15.97 18.84
N TYR A 149 -10.88 -15.11 19.86
CA TYR A 149 -9.64 -14.45 20.29
C TYR A 149 -8.49 -15.40 20.60
N GLN A 150 -8.73 -16.44 21.41
CA GLN A 150 -7.67 -17.34 21.88
C GLN A 150 -7.02 -18.10 20.72
N HIS A 151 -7.85 -18.61 19.80
CA HIS A 151 -7.36 -19.29 18.62
C HIS A 151 -6.57 -18.33 17.72
N TYR A 152 -7.12 -17.14 17.45
CA TYR A 152 -6.45 -16.16 16.58
C TYR A 152 -5.12 -15.68 17.16
N LEU A 153 -5.07 -15.43 18.48
CA LEU A 153 -3.84 -15.07 19.19
C LEU A 153 -2.77 -16.17 19.06
N SER A 154 -3.18 -17.43 19.20
CA SER A 154 -2.27 -18.59 19.05
C SER A 154 -1.69 -18.75 17.66
N MET A 155 -2.30 -18.14 16.63
CA MET A 155 -1.76 -18.09 15.26
C MET A 155 -0.97 -16.81 15.01
N LEU A 156 -1.48 -15.65 15.43
CA LEU A 156 -0.92 -14.33 15.11
C LEU A 156 0.44 -14.10 15.75
N VAL A 157 0.57 -14.38 17.05
CA VAL A 157 1.82 -14.12 17.76
C VAL A 157 2.97 -15.00 17.23
N PRO A 158 2.79 -16.33 17.05
CA PRO A 158 3.83 -17.16 16.44
C PRO A 158 4.16 -16.75 15.00
N THR A 159 3.15 -16.42 14.18
CA THR A 159 3.36 -15.95 12.80
C THR A 159 4.20 -14.66 12.76
N TYR A 160 3.84 -13.66 13.59
CA TYR A 160 4.60 -12.42 13.71
C TYR A 160 6.06 -12.68 14.11
N ASN A 161 6.28 -13.54 15.11
CA ASN A 161 7.61 -13.91 15.57
C ASN A 161 8.41 -14.69 14.51
N ALA A 162 7.76 -15.55 13.73
CA ALA A 162 8.38 -16.28 12.63
C ALA A 162 8.81 -15.34 11.49
N ILE A 163 7.96 -14.38 11.11
CA ILE A 163 8.29 -13.33 10.14
C ILE A 163 9.48 -12.52 10.66
N LYS A 164 9.43 -12.06 11.92
CA LYS A 164 10.51 -11.30 12.55
C LYS A 164 11.84 -12.06 12.52
N LYS A 165 11.84 -13.34 12.86
CA LYS A 165 13.02 -14.21 12.85
C LYS A 165 13.61 -14.39 11.45
N GLN A 166 12.77 -14.56 10.43
CA GLN A 166 13.20 -14.75 9.04
C GLN A 166 13.61 -13.45 8.35
N ASN A 167 13.28 -12.29 8.92
CA ASN A 167 13.54 -10.98 8.35
C ASN A 167 14.20 -10.05 9.39
N PRO A 168 15.45 -10.31 9.79
CA PRO A 168 16.11 -9.55 10.85
C PRO A 168 16.05 -8.03 10.61
N ASN A 169 15.61 -7.28 11.62
CA ASN A 169 15.51 -5.82 11.65
C ASN A 169 14.51 -5.18 10.68
N LYS A 170 13.86 -5.96 9.79
CA LYS A 170 12.98 -5.38 8.76
C LYS A 170 11.65 -4.91 9.35
N LEU A 171 11.09 -5.60 10.35
CA LEU A 171 9.82 -5.21 10.98
C LEU A 171 9.97 -3.93 11.80
N GLU A 172 11.10 -3.77 12.50
CA GLU A 172 11.46 -2.53 13.17
C GLU A 172 11.63 -1.38 12.17
N ALA A 173 12.31 -1.62 11.05
CA ALA A 173 12.44 -0.63 9.98
C ALA A 173 11.06 -0.22 9.45
N ILE A 174 10.18 -1.17 9.15
CA ILE A 174 8.80 -0.94 8.69
C ILE A 174 8.02 -0.09 9.69
N ASP A 175 8.08 -0.42 10.97
CA ASP A 175 7.31 0.30 12.00
C ASP A 175 7.84 1.72 12.22
N THR A 176 9.15 1.92 12.12
CA THR A 176 9.79 3.24 12.28
C THR A 176 9.70 4.11 11.01
N SER A 177 9.36 3.52 9.85
CA SER A 177 9.50 4.12 8.51
C SER A 177 8.77 5.43 8.18
N THR A 178 8.10 6.18 9.07
CA THR A 178 7.26 7.35 8.72
C THR A 178 6.26 7.20 7.55
N ILE A 179 5.20 8.00 7.56
CA ILE A 179 4.53 8.28 6.29
C ILE A 179 5.51 9.20 5.60
N THR A 180 5.92 8.87 4.40
CA THR A 180 6.40 9.92 3.52
C THR A 180 5.19 10.78 3.28
N ASN A 181 5.02 11.81 4.13
CA ASN A 181 4.29 12.99 3.73
C ASN A 181 4.95 13.34 2.42
N GLU A 182 4.23 13.08 1.32
CA GLU A 182 4.73 13.09 -0.06
C GLU A 182 5.23 11.75 -0.67
N ARG A 183 4.44 10.68 -0.57
CA ARG A 183 4.43 9.63 -1.61
C ARG A 183 2.98 9.37 -2.05
N ASN A 184 2.54 9.47 -3.30
CA ASN A 184 3.20 9.70 -4.59
C ASN A 184 2.13 10.06 -5.65
N GLU A 185 1.51 11.24 -5.57
CA GLU A 185 1.17 11.96 -6.81
C GLU A 185 2.42 12.63 -7.41
N PHE A 186 3.56 12.51 -6.73
CA PHE A 186 4.89 12.84 -7.22
C PHE A 186 5.27 11.87 -8.35
N GLY A 187 4.84 12.24 -9.54
CA GLY A 187 5.79 12.30 -10.61
C GLY A 187 5.67 11.26 -11.70
N MET A 188 4.66 10.38 -11.73
CA MET A 188 4.52 9.40 -12.81
C MET A 188 3.97 10.07 -14.08
N PHE A 189 4.84 10.86 -14.70
CA PHE A 189 4.54 11.68 -15.86
C PHE A 189 5.70 11.70 -16.84
N ILE A 190 5.40 12.16 -18.04
CA ILE A 190 6.39 12.50 -19.05
C ILE A 190 6.42 14.02 -19.19
N TYR A 191 7.62 14.58 -19.35
CA TYR A 191 7.76 15.97 -19.75
C TYR A 191 8.66 16.13 -20.97
N TYR A 192 8.34 17.14 -21.78
CA TYR A 192 9.07 17.51 -22.99
C TYR A 192 9.86 18.79 -22.71
N GLN A 193 11.19 18.66 -22.73
CA GLN A 193 12.13 19.73 -22.46
C GLN A 193 12.75 20.25 -23.75
N PRO A 194 12.61 21.56 -24.07
CA PRO A 194 13.26 22.14 -25.24
C PRO A 194 14.78 22.06 -25.14
N GLN A 195 15.45 21.65 -26.21
CA GLN A 195 16.90 21.68 -26.29
C GLN A 195 17.43 23.12 -26.35
N ALA A 196 18.63 23.32 -25.80
CA ALA A 196 19.31 24.63 -25.75
C ALA A 196 19.49 25.26 -27.14
N SER A 197 19.59 24.45 -28.19
CA SER A 197 19.62 24.86 -29.59
C SER A 197 18.74 23.95 -30.44
N GLY A 198 18.27 24.43 -31.60
CA GLY A 198 17.42 23.66 -32.52
C GLY A 198 15.91 23.71 -32.20
N THR A 199 15.13 22.78 -32.75
CA THR A 199 13.66 22.67 -32.57
C THR A 199 13.24 21.37 -31.85
N ALA A 200 14.21 20.55 -31.44
CA ALA A 200 13.96 19.26 -30.81
C ALA A 200 13.67 19.40 -29.30
N ASN A 201 12.88 18.47 -28.78
CA ASN A 201 12.62 18.32 -27.35
C ASN A 201 13.27 17.03 -26.85
N ASP A 202 13.98 17.11 -25.72
CA ASP A 202 14.35 15.94 -24.93
C ASP A 202 13.12 15.47 -24.14
N ILE A 203 12.88 14.16 -24.14
CA ILE A 203 11.72 13.58 -23.46
C ILE A 203 12.20 12.85 -22.22
N TYR A 204 11.58 13.14 -21.09
CA TYR A 204 11.93 12.51 -19.82
C TYR A 204 10.70 11.89 -19.16
N GLY A 205 10.87 10.66 -18.69
CA GLY A 205 9.92 10.01 -17.78
C GLY A 205 10.38 10.21 -16.34
N VAL A 206 9.45 10.52 -15.44
CA VAL A 206 9.71 10.65 -14.00
C VAL A 206 9.01 9.51 -13.27
N TRP A 207 9.72 8.81 -12.38
CA TRP A 207 9.16 7.75 -11.55
C TRP A 207 9.62 7.94 -10.11
N GLY A 208 8.75 8.53 -9.28
CA GLY A 208 9.16 9.03 -7.97
C GLY A 208 10.35 9.99 -8.14
N ASN A 209 11.49 9.65 -7.52
CA ASN A 209 12.69 10.48 -7.53
C ASN A 209 13.67 10.17 -8.66
N LYS A 210 13.29 9.31 -9.62
CA LYS A 210 14.15 8.93 -10.75
C LYS A 210 13.69 9.60 -12.04
N ARG A 211 14.65 10.08 -12.82
CA ARG A 211 14.45 10.62 -14.17
C ARG A 211 15.06 9.69 -15.20
N PHE A 212 14.30 9.35 -16.24
CA PHE A 212 14.72 8.50 -17.35
C PHE A 212 14.71 9.30 -18.64
N HIS A 213 15.81 9.29 -19.38
CA HIS A 213 15.84 9.87 -20.72
C HIS A 213 15.15 8.92 -21.71
N LEU A 214 14.02 9.34 -22.27
CA LEU A 214 13.20 8.60 -23.21
C LEU A 214 13.57 9.02 -24.64
N ASN A 215 14.72 8.53 -25.11
CA ASN A 215 15.31 8.95 -26.39
C ASN A 215 14.60 8.43 -27.65
N ASN A 216 13.45 7.76 -27.52
CA ASN A 216 12.60 7.35 -28.65
C ASN A 216 11.14 7.13 -28.18
N MET A 217 10.22 7.07 -29.15
CA MET A 217 8.79 6.90 -28.86
C MET A 217 8.41 5.52 -28.33
N ASP A 218 9.20 4.48 -28.60
CA ASP A 218 8.96 3.14 -28.04
C ASP A 218 9.16 3.13 -26.52
N LYS A 219 10.21 3.83 -26.03
CA LYS A 219 10.45 4.03 -24.60
C LYS A 219 9.38 4.88 -23.95
N VAL A 220 8.85 5.88 -24.67
CA VAL A 220 7.69 6.65 -24.23
C VAL A 220 6.47 5.74 -24.06
N GLY A 221 6.14 4.92 -25.06
CA GLY A 221 5.04 3.95 -24.98
C GLY A 221 5.22 2.94 -23.85
N HIS A 222 6.43 2.39 -23.69
CA HIS A 222 6.75 1.49 -22.60
C HIS A 222 6.56 2.15 -21.24
N PHE A 223 7.05 3.37 -21.07
CA PHE A 223 6.90 4.12 -19.84
C PHE A 223 5.43 4.38 -19.50
N LYS A 224 4.60 4.77 -20.48
CA LYS A 224 3.14 4.95 -20.29
C LYS A 224 2.47 3.66 -19.83
N ASN A 225 2.83 2.53 -20.43
CA ASN A 225 2.30 1.21 -20.04
C ASN A 225 2.73 0.81 -18.62
N MET A 226 3.98 1.09 -18.23
CA MET A 226 4.45 0.88 -16.86
C MET A 226 3.65 1.73 -15.87
N VAL A 227 3.40 3.00 -16.18
CA VAL A 227 2.60 3.89 -15.33
C VAL A 227 1.17 3.36 -15.18
N LYS A 228 0.52 3.03 -16.30
CA LYS A 228 -0.84 2.47 -16.32
C LYS A 228 -0.94 1.13 -15.59
N GLY A 229 0.03 0.24 -15.77
CA GLY A 229 0.07 -1.04 -15.06
C GLY A 229 0.27 -0.89 -13.56
N ALA A 230 1.04 0.11 -13.12
CA ALA A 230 1.31 0.34 -11.70
C ALA A 230 0.22 1.12 -10.96
N THR A 231 -0.50 2.00 -11.67
CA THR A 231 -1.43 2.97 -11.06
C THR A 231 -2.88 2.80 -11.49
N GLY A 232 -3.16 2.10 -12.59
CA GLY A 232 -4.49 2.00 -13.19
C GLY A 232 -4.97 3.28 -13.88
N ILE A 233 -4.13 4.32 -13.96
CA ILE A 233 -4.44 5.59 -14.64
C ILE A 233 -3.47 5.85 -15.80
N ASP A 234 -3.92 6.61 -16.80
CA ASP A 234 -3.06 6.99 -17.91
C ASP A 234 -1.96 7.97 -17.42
N CYS A 235 -0.78 7.85 -18.04
CA CYS A 235 0.37 8.68 -17.72
C CYS A 235 0.10 10.14 -18.12
N LYS A 236 0.35 11.07 -17.19
CA LYS A 236 0.22 12.52 -17.45
C LYS A 236 1.41 13.02 -18.28
N GLU A 237 1.19 14.01 -19.12
CA GLU A 237 2.20 14.58 -20.02
C GLU A 237 2.25 16.10 -19.89
N TYR A 238 3.45 16.68 -19.88
CA TYR A 238 3.66 18.13 -19.75
C TYR A 238 4.64 18.63 -20.81
N GLN A 239 4.35 19.79 -21.40
CA GLN A 239 5.27 20.46 -22.32
C GLN A 239 5.75 21.76 -21.70
N TRP A 240 7.06 21.99 -21.70
CA TRP A 240 7.67 23.20 -21.15
C TRP A 240 8.10 24.14 -22.27
N GLU A 241 7.99 25.44 -22.04
CA GLU A 241 8.36 26.46 -23.02
C GLU A 241 9.87 26.72 -23.03
N ARG A 242 10.39 27.12 -24.19
CA ARG A 242 11.81 27.41 -24.37
C ARG A 242 12.19 28.65 -23.55
N GLY A 243 13.18 28.53 -22.67
CA GLY A 243 13.64 29.64 -21.82
C GLY A 243 12.93 29.75 -20.47
N SER A 244 12.00 28.84 -20.13
CA SER A 244 11.60 28.69 -18.73
C SER A 244 12.79 28.12 -17.94
N GLU A 245 13.45 28.95 -17.13
CA GLU A 245 14.46 28.48 -16.17
C GLU A 245 13.80 27.54 -15.15
N GLN A 246 13.80 26.24 -15.42
CA GLN A 246 13.34 25.23 -14.47
C GLN A 246 14.20 23.95 -14.51
N ILE A 247 15.51 24.13 -14.72
CA ILE A 247 16.51 23.09 -14.40
C ILE A 247 16.90 23.15 -12.91
N LYS A 248 16.39 24.12 -12.14
CA LYS A 248 16.48 24.09 -10.68
C LYS A 248 15.34 23.30 -10.02
N THR A 249 14.21 23.08 -10.67
CA THR A 249 12.99 22.59 -9.99
C THR A 249 12.87 21.10 -9.77
N VAL A 250 13.69 20.23 -10.38
CA VAL A 250 13.74 18.83 -9.90
C VAL A 250 14.49 18.74 -8.56
N GLU A 251 15.40 19.69 -8.28
CA GLU A 251 16.11 19.80 -7.00
C GLU A 251 15.47 20.83 -6.02
N SER A 252 14.71 21.81 -6.51
CA SER A 252 14.11 22.88 -5.69
C SER A 252 12.67 22.63 -5.26
N PHE A 253 12.00 21.56 -5.72
CA PHE A 253 10.81 21.05 -5.01
C PHE A 253 11.16 20.66 -3.56
N THR A 254 12.43 20.30 -3.31
CA THR A 254 12.98 20.01 -1.97
C THR A 254 13.32 21.26 -1.13
N GLU A 255 13.43 22.46 -1.71
CA GLU A 255 13.77 23.69 -0.96
C GLU A 255 12.56 24.60 -0.67
N LEU A 256 11.49 24.56 -1.47
CA LEU A 256 10.24 25.30 -1.22
C LEU A 256 9.51 24.87 0.07
N GLN A 257 9.96 23.81 0.73
CA GLN A 257 9.44 23.31 2.01
C GLN A 257 10.15 23.87 3.26
N LYS A 258 11.20 24.70 3.11
CA LYS A 258 11.89 25.29 4.28
C LYS A 258 11.36 26.67 4.68
N THR A 259 10.32 27.18 4.04
CA THR A 259 9.83 28.56 4.27
C THR A 259 8.36 28.68 4.64
N VAL A 260 7.78 27.65 5.26
CA VAL A 260 6.52 27.82 5.99
C VAL A 260 6.78 27.49 7.44
N ILE A 261 6.78 28.55 8.26
CA ILE A 261 6.77 28.50 9.73
C ILE A 261 5.44 27.91 10.19
#